data_AF-A0A402CIW7-F1
#
_entry.id   AF-A0A402CIW7-F1
#
_cell.length_a   1.000
_cell.length_b   1.000
_cell.length_c   1.000
_cell.angle_alpha   90.00
_cell.angle_beta   90.00
_cell.angle_gamma   90.00
#
_symmetry.space_group_name_H-M   'P 1'
#
loop_
_entity.id
_entity.type
_entity.pdbx_description
1 polymer ?
#
loop_
_entity_poly.entity_id
_entity_poly.type
_entity_poly.pdbx_seq_one_letter_code
_entity_poly.pdbx_strand_id
1 'polypeptide(L)'
;MYPDDGYAVFCLSATGGSVQCAKGLVLGAHHSYADAPPLDVLIHPGGQGTRPQLLDDAHLGWVRRQRAEVPLMASVCTGALVYAKTGLLNGRPATTHWASLELLAEIDPSIVVRPDDRFVDDGDVITSAGVSAGIDGFAP
;
A
#
# COMPACT_ATOMS: atom_id res chain seq x y z
N MET A 1 5.62 -15.36 23.30
CA MET A 1 5.98 -15.01 21.92
C MET A 1 5.57 -13.55 21.79
N TYR A 2 6.55 -12.65 21.81
CA TYR A 2 6.35 -11.23 22.11
C TYR A 2 7.17 -10.39 21.14
N PRO A 3 6.76 -9.14 20.93
CA PRO A 3 7.03 -8.11 21.95
C PRO A 3 5.78 -7.68 22.71
N ASP A 4 5.87 -7.43 24.02
CA ASP A 4 4.88 -6.70 24.83
C ASP A 4 4.87 -5.21 24.42
N ASP A 5 4.94 -4.91 23.12
CA ASP A 5 4.99 -3.56 22.59
C ASP A 5 3.60 -2.96 22.35
N GLY A 6 2.56 -3.77 22.56
CA GLY A 6 1.16 -3.37 22.37
C GLY A 6 0.70 -3.38 20.92
N TYR A 7 1.53 -3.82 19.96
CA TYR A 7 1.17 -3.89 18.55
C TYR A 7 0.76 -5.31 18.13
N ALA A 8 -0.36 -5.41 17.42
CA ALA A 8 -0.77 -6.62 16.73
C ALA A 8 -0.54 -6.45 15.23
N VAL A 9 0.22 -7.36 14.63
CA VAL A 9 0.48 -7.38 13.17
C VAL A 9 -0.13 -8.64 12.58
N PHE A 10 -0.94 -8.46 11.54
CA PHE A 10 -1.57 -9.56 10.82
C PHE A 10 -1.66 -9.26 9.33
N CYS A 11 -1.84 -10.32 8.54
CA CYS A 11 -2.00 -10.25 7.08
C CYS A 11 -3.46 -10.39 6.69
N LEU A 12 -3.88 -9.60 5.70
CA LEU A 12 -5.21 -9.64 5.09
C LEU A 12 -5.14 -10.18 3.67
N SER A 13 -6.16 -10.93 3.25
CA SER A 13 -6.45 -11.17 1.84
C SER A 13 -7.93 -10.95 1.57
N ALA A 14 -8.36 -10.83 0.30
CA ALA A 14 -9.74 -10.52 -0.02
C ALA A 14 -10.74 -11.51 0.62
N THR A 15 -10.39 -12.79 0.67
CA THR A 15 -11.25 -13.89 1.15
C THR A 15 -10.69 -14.65 2.35
N GLY A 16 -9.60 -14.19 2.95
CA GLY A 16 -8.95 -14.87 4.09
C GLY A 16 -8.13 -16.11 3.70
N GLY A 17 -8.01 -16.41 2.40
CA GLY A 17 -7.17 -17.49 1.88
C GLY A 17 -5.68 -17.10 1.74
N SER A 18 -4.85 -18.10 1.45
CA SER A 18 -3.43 -17.87 1.16
C SER A 18 -3.22 -17.11 -0.15
N VAL A 19 -2.15 -16.34 -0.21
CA VAL A 19 -1.77 -15.53 -1.38
C VAL A 19 -0.40 -15.97 -1.85
N GLN A 20 -0.31 -16.32 -3.14
CA GLN A 20 0.97 -16.62 -3.78
C GLN A 20 1.65 -15.33 -4.25
N CYS A 21 2.85 -15.09 -3.75
CA CYS A 21 3.71 -13.98 -4.16
C CYS A 21 4.46 -14.30 -5.46
N ALA A 22 5.01 -13.26 -6.10
CA ALA A 22 5.61 -13.33 -7.45
C ALA A 22 6.74 -14.36 -7.65
N LYS A 23 7.36 -14.86 -6.58
CA LYS A 23 8.45 -15.85 -6.61
C LYS A 23 8.11 -17.16 -5.91
N GLY A 24 6.81 -17.45 -5.75
CA GLY A 24 6.32 -18.73 -5.23
C GLY A 24 6.20 -18.82 -3.71
N LEU A 25 6.63 -17.80 -2.95
CA LEU A 25 6.31 -17.69 -1.53
C LEU A 25 4.79 -17.65 -1.37
N VAL A 26 4.27 -18.47 -0.45
CA VAL A 26 2.84 -18.47 -0.09
C VAL A 26 2.70 -17.84 1.28
N LEU A 27 1.93 -16.76 1.35
CA LEU A 27 1.59 -16.10 2.61
C LEU A 27 0.18 -16.51 3.04
N GLY A 28 0.04 -16.92 4.30
CA GLY A 28 -1.28 -17.09 4.91
C GLY A 28 -1.88 -15.74 5.26
N ALA A 29 -3.20 -15.61 5.14
CA ALA A 29 -3.95 -14.50 5.69
C ALA A 29 -4.53 -14.90 7.05
N HIS A 30 -4.55 -13.95 7.98
CA HIS A 30 -5.18 -14.12 9.29
C HIS A 30 -6.65 -13.73 9.23
N HIS A 31 -6.99 -12.73 8.40
CA HIS A 31 -8.37 -12.30 8.16
C HIS A 31 -8.63 -12.05 6.68
N SER A 32 -9.90 -12.11 6.32
CA SER A 32 -10.45 -11.59 5.07
C SER A 32 -10.73 -10.09 5.17
N TYR A 33 -11.16 -9.48 4.06
CA TYR A 33 -11.69 -8.11 4.10
C TYR A 33 -13.01 -7.97 4.87
N ALA A 34 -13.75 -9.06 5.07
CA ALA A 34 -15.07 -9.06 5.71
C ALA A 34 -15.00 -9.19 7.24
N ASP A 35 -13.92 -9.75 7.78
CA ASP A 35 -13.73 -10.03 9.21
C ASP A 35 -12.44 -9.44 9.77
N ALA A 36 -11.79 -8.54 9.02
CA ALA A 36 -10.67 -7.75 9.54
C ALA A 36 -11.15 -6.92 10.74
N PRO A 37 -10.41 -6.93 11.86
CA PRO A 37 -10.69 -6.02 12.97
C PRO A 37 -10.39 -4.56 12.55
N PRO A 38 -10.82 -3.56 13.35
CA PRO A 38 -10.42 -2.17 13.13
C PRO A 38 -8.90 -2.04 13.02
N LEU A 39 -8.42 -1.19 12.09
CA LEU A 39 -7.00 -0.99 11.84
C LEU A 39 -6.56 0.40 12.28
N ASP A 40 -5.48 0.47 13.04
CA ASP A 40 -4.78 1.73 13.30
C ASP A 40 -3.87 2.12 12.13
N VAL A 41 -3.33 1.11 11.43
CA VAL A 41 -2.44 1.26 10.27
C VAL A 41 -2.80 0.24 9.20
N LEU A 42 -2.98 0.68 7.94
CA LEU A 42 -3.09 -0.22 6.79
C LEU A 42 -1.89 -0.05 5.87
N ILE A 43 -1.16 -1.14 5.62
CA ILE A 43 -0.04 -1.16 4.67
C ILE A 43 -0.48 -1.88 3.39
N HIS A 44 -0.54 -1.17 2.26
CA HIS A 44 -0.78 -1.78 0.96
C HIS A 44 0.54 -2.11 0.25
N PRO A 45 0.89 -3.40 0.07
CA PRO A 45 2.10 -3.77 -0.64
C PRO A 45 1.96 -3.53 -2.15
N GLY A 46 3.09 -3.48 -2.84
CA GLY A 46 3.15 -3.45 -4.29
C GLY A 46 3.32 -4.83 -4.91
N GLY A 47 3.73 -4.84 -6.16
CA GLY A 47 3.95 -6.04 -6.97
C GLY A 47 2.99 -6.13 -8.14
N GLN A 48 3.13 -7.20 -8.93
CA GLN A 48 2.36 -7.39 -10.16
C GLN A 48 0.85 -7.52 -9.93
N GLY A 49 0.46 -7.96 -8.72
CA GLY A 49 -0.94 -8.05 -8.30
C GLY A 49 -1.67 -6.71 -8.26
N THR A 50 -0.96 -5.58 -8.22
CA THR A 50 -1.64 -4.28 -8.24
C THR A 50 -2.30 -3.99 -9.59
N ARG A 51 -1.78 -4.54 -10.70
CA ARG A 51 -2.32 -4.29 -12.05
C ARG A 51 -3.81 -4.66 -12.19
N PRO A 52 -4.25 -5.89 -11.87
CA PRO A 52 -5.68 -6.21 -11.87
C PRO A 52 -6.45 -5.46 -10.78
N GLN A 53 -5.83 -5.14 -9.63
CA GLN A 53 -6.49 -4.39 -8.56
C GLN A 53 -6.85 -2.96 -8.96
N LEU A 54 -6.14 -2.33 -9.91
CA LEU A 54 -6.50 -1.01 -10.43
C LEU A 54 -7.83 -1.00 -11.22
N LEU A 55 -8.34 -2.17 -11.59
CA LEU A 55 -9.58 -2.36 -12.33
C LEU A 55 -10.66 -3.08 -11.49
N ASP A 56 -10.35 -3.43 -10.24
CA ASP A 56 -11.25 -4.14 -9.33
C ASP A 56 -12.00 -3.14 -8.45
N ASP A 57 -13.22 -2.78 -8.85
CA ASP A 57 -14.07 -1.85 -8.11
C ASP A 57 -14.39 -2.32 -6.69
N ALA A 58 -14.43 -3.64 -6.44
CA ALA A 58 -14.69 -4.17 -5.11
C ALA A 58 -13.48 -3.92 -4.18
N HIS A 59 -12.26 -4.17 -4.69
CA HIS A 59 -11.02 -3.87 -3.97
C HIS A 59 -10.85 -2.36 -3.74
N LEU A 60 -11.00 -1.55 -4.78
CA LEU A 60 -10.91 -0.09 -4.68
C LEU A 60 -11.97 0.47 -3.71
N GLY A 61 -13.19 -0.05 -3.78
CA GLY A 61 -14.26 0.29 -2.85
C GLY A 61 -13.94 -0.09 -1.40
N TRP A 62 -13.31 -1.24 -1.17
CA TRP A 62 -12.85 -1.62 0.16
C TRP A 62 -11.77 -0.67 0.69
N VAL A 63 -10.76 -0.33 -0.12
CA VAL A 63 -9.71 0.62 0.27
C VAL A 63 -10.29 2.00 0.59
N ARG A 64 -11.28 2.48 -0.17
CA ARG A 64 -12.00 3.74 0.14
C ARG A 64 -12.72 3.69 1.49
N ARG A 65 -13.35 2.55 1.84
CA ARG A 65 -13.98 2.37 3.16
C ARG A 65 -12.94 2.36 4.28
N GLN A 66 -11.84 1.65 4.10
CA GLN A 66 -10.74 1.65 5.07
C GLN A 66 -10.22 3.06 5.32
N ARG A 67 -10.10 3.90 4.28
CA ARG A 67 -9.66 5.27 4.48
C ARG A 67 -10.53 6.08 5.45
N ALA A 68 -11.84 5.82 5.51
CA ALA A 68 -12.72 6.56 6.41
C ALA A 68 -12.48 6.22 7.89
N GLU A 69 -11.84 5.09 8.19
CA GLU A 69 -11.73 4.53 9.54
C GLU A 69 -10.27 4.41 10.01
N VAL A 70 -9.34 4.17 9.08
CA VAL A 70 -7.93 3.90 9.38
C VAL A 70 -7.13 5.21 9.46
N PRO A 71 -6.56 5.54 10.63
CA PRO A 71 -5.81 6.78 10.83
C PRO A 71 -4.60 6.93 9.91
N LEU A 72 -3.82 5.86 9.72
CA LEU A 72 -2.61 5.88 8.91
C LEU A 72 -2.65 4.86 7.77
N MET A 73 -2.52 5.36 6.53
CA MET A 73 -2.43 4.50 5.34
C MET A 73 -1.03 4.55 4.75
N ALA A 74 -0.35 3.41 4.69
CA ALA A 74 0.98 3.30 4.12
C ALA A 74 0.97 2.45 2.85
N SER A 75 1.80 2.79 1.88
CA SER A 75 2.01 1.94 0.72
C SER A 75 3.49 1.76 0.41
N VAL A 76 3.81 0.61 -0.18
CA VAL A 76 5.16 0.27 -0.63
C VAL A 76 5.12 -0.08 -2.10
N CYS A 77 6.10 0.39 -2.87
CA CYS A 77 6.24 0.09 -4.29
C CYS A 77 4.94 0.49 -5.03
N THR A 78 4.44 -0.36 -5.93
CA THR A 78 3.23 -0.08 -6.72
C THR A 78 1.92 -0.05 -5.92
N GLY A 79 1.94 -0.26 -4.60
CA GLY A 79 0.76 -0.09 -3.75
C GLY A 79 0.19 1.34 -3.79
N ALA A 80 1.06 2.34 -3.99
CA ALA A 80 0.64 3.73 -4.16
C ALA A 80 -0.28 3.95 -5.37
N LEU A 81 -0.20 3.11 -6.41
CA LEU A 81 -1.09 3.21 -7.57
C LEU A 81 -2.55 2.87 -7.21
N VAL A 82 -2.75 1.95 -6.27
CA VAL A 82 -4.08 1.61 -5.75
C VAL A 82 -4.64 2.80 -4.97
N TYR A 83 -3.83 3.43 -4.13
CA TYR A 83 -4.21 4.64 -3.40
C TYR A 83 -4.48 5.83 -4.34
N ALA A 84 -3.72 5.99 -5.42
CA ALA A 84 -4.03 6.97 -6.45
C ALA A 84 -5.41 6.71 -7.09
N LYS A 85 -5.72 5.45 -7.46
CA LYS A 85 -7.03 5.09 -8.05
C LYS A 85 -8.22 5.24 -7.11
N THR A 86 -8.01 5.23 -5.79
CA THR A 86 -9.09 5.52 -4.84
C THR A 86 -9.34 7.00 -4.64
N GLY A 87 -8.46 7.86 -5.16
CA GLY A 87 -8.47 9.31 -4.92
C GLY A 87 -7.78 9.71 -3.61
N LEU A 88 -7.11 8.77 -2.93
CA LEU A 88 -6.47 9.03 -1.64
C LEU A 88 -5.29 9.99 -1.76
N LEU A 89 -4.68 10.06 -2.94
CA LEU A 89 -3.48 10.89 -3.18
C LEU A 89 -3.79 12.22 -3.87
N ASN A 90 -5.07 12.57 -4.08
CA ASN A 90 -5.47 13.79 -4.79
C ASN A 90 -4.83 15.04 -4.18
N GLY A 91 -4.00 15.75 -4.97
CA GLY A 91 -3.31 16.96 -4.54
C GLY A 91 -2.19 16.75 -3.50
N ARG A 92 -1.83 15.50 -3.17
CA ARG A 92 -0.86 15.17 -2.12
C ARG A 92 0.52 14.84 -2.72
N PRO A 93 1.62 15.06 -2.00
CA PRO A 93 2.92 14.54 -2.39
C PRO A 93 2.97 13.02 -2.24
N ALA A 94 3.55 12.32 -3.22
CA ALA A 94 3.68 10.87 -3.18
C ALA A 94 4.85 10.36 -4.02
N THR A 95 5.35 9.19 -3.66
CA THR A 95 6.31 8.39 -4.45
C THR A 95 5.77 6.98 -4.66
N THR A 96 6.38 6.23 -5.59
CA THR A 96 6.06 4.84 -5.88
C THR A 96 7.30 4.16 -6.44
N HIS A 97 7.19 2.89 -6.84
CA HIS A 97 8.27 2.23 -7.55
C HIS A 97 8.73 3.06 -8.74
N TRP A 98 10.05 3.23 -8.89
CA TRP A 98 10.66 4.10 -9.91
C TRP A 98 10.09 3.85 -11.32
N ALA A 99 9.87 2.58 -11.68
CA ALA A 99 9.30 2.18 -12.97
C ALA A 99 7.79 2.49 -13.14
N SER A 100 7.16 3.12 -12.16
CA SER A 100 5.72 3.40 -12.12
C SER A 100 5.40 4.84 -11.74
N LEU A 101 6.42 5.72 -11.67
CA LEU A 101 6.24 7.14 -11.39
C LEU A 101 5.42 7.84 -12.49
N GLU A 102 5.67 7.54 -13.76
CA GLU A 102 4.87 8.06 -14.88
C GLU A 102 3.41 7.63 -14.77
N LEU A 103 3.17 6.34 -14.53
CA LEU A 103 1.82 5.81 -14.33
C LEU A 103 1.12 6.44 -13.12
N LEU A 104 1.85 6.75 -12.04
CA LEU A 104 1.27 7.45 -10.89
C LEU A 104 0.72 8.82 -11.30
N ALA A 105 1.48 9.60 -12.07
CA ALA A 105 1.05 10.90 -12.61
C ALA A 105 -0.08 10.78 -13.65
N GLU A 106 -0.10 9.71 -14.45
CA GLU A 106 -1.18 9.44 -15.40
C GLU A 106 -2.50 9.09 -14.71
N ILE A 107 -2.44 8.36 -13.60
CA ILE A 107 -3.64 7.98 -12.83
C ILE A 107 -4.32 9.22 -12.25
N ASP A 108 -3.53 10.14 -11.70
CA ASP A 108 -4.01 11.41 -11.17
C ASP A 108 -2.94 12.50 -11.35
N PRO A 109 -3.13 13.43 -12.30
CA PRO A 109 -2.22 14.53 -12.57
C PRO A 109 -2.09 15.55 -11.43
N SER A 110 -2.97 15.50 -10.42
CA SER A 110 -2.89 16.41 -9.25
C SER A 110 -1.87 15.95 -8.21
N ILE A 111 -1.40 14.71 -8.27
CA ILE A 111 -0.38 14.18 -7.36
C ILE A 111 0.93 14.94 -7.57
N VAL A 112 1.52 15.42 -6.47
CA VAL A 112 2.86 16.01 -6.49
C VAL A 112 3.88 14.87 -6.44
N VAL A 113 4.22 14.31 -7.60
CA VAL A 113 5.13 13.15 -7.68
C VAL A 113 6.54 13.54 -7.20
N ARG A 114 7.10 12.71 -6.31
CA ARG A 114 8.42 12.87 -5.69
C ARG A 114 9.37 11.76 -6.16
N PRO A 115 9.96 11.87 -7.37
CA PRO A 115 10.69 10.76 -8.00
C PRO A 115 11.99 10.39 -7.26
N ASP A 116 12.61 11.36 -6.58
CA ASP A 116 13.87 11.18 -5.86
C ASP A 116 13.70 10.79 -4.38
N ASP A 117 12.47 10.89 -3.86
CA ASP A 117 12.17 10.59 -2.45
C ASP A 117 11.97 9.07 -2.27
N ARG A 118 12.72 8.48 -1.32
CA ARG A 118 12.60 7.05 -0.96
C ARG A 118 11.26 6.73 -0.30
N PHE A 119 10.77 7.67 0.49
CA PHE A 119 9.44 7.70 1.05
C PHE A 119 8.97 9.14 1.16
N VAL A 120 7.65 9.32 1.12
CA VAL A 120 6.98 10.59 1.35
C VAL A 120 6.00 10.38 2.49
N ASP A 121 6.15 11.19 3.53
CA ASP A 121 5.22 11.29 4.66
C ASP A 121 4.42 12.58 4.50
N ASP A 122 3.10 12.43 4.41
CA ASP A 122 2.14 13.53 4.36
C ASP A 122 1.12 13.40 5.51
N GLY A 123 1.59 13.00 6.69
CA GLY A 123 0.80 12.89 7.92
C GLY A 123 0.02 11.59 8.01
N ASP A 124 -1.18 11.54 7.44
CA ASP A 124 -2.09 10.39 7.53
C ASP A 124 -1.93 9.39 6.37
N VAL A 125 -1.03 9.67 5.43
CA VAL A 125 -0.65 8.76 4.36
C VAL A 125 0.86 8.80 4.13
N ILE A 126 1.45 7.62 4.04
CA ILE A 126 2.87 7.41 3.71
C ILE A 126 2.98 6.60 2.42
N THR A 127 3.85 7.00 1.50
CA THR A 127 4.15 6.24 0.28
C THR A 127 5.64 5.99 0.16
N SER A 128 6.05 4.84 -0.37
CA SER A 128 7.46 4.47 -0.49
C SER A 128 7.77 3.74 -1.79
N ALA A 129 8.98 3.94 -2.34
CA ALA A 129 9.37 3.44 -3.65
C ALA A 129 9.65 1.93 -3.72
N GLY A 130 9.96 1.22 -2.61
CA GLY A 130 10.17 -0.23 -2.64
C GLY A 130 11.26 -0.76 -1.71
N VAL A 131 11.70 -2.00 -1.95
CA VAL A 131 12.33 -2.92 -0.98
C VAL A 131 13.61 -2.40 -0.29
N SER A 132 14.37 -1.48 -0.89
CA SER A 132 15.53 -0.86 -0.24
C SER A 132 15.19 0.36 0.62
N ALA A 133 14.03 0.99 0.44
CA ALA A 133 13.64 2.18 1.21
C ALA A 133 13.32 1.87 2.69
N GLY A 134 13.02 0.60 3.01
CA GLY A 134 12.73 0.16 4.37
C GLY A 134 13.79 -0.76 5.02
N ILE A 135 14.80 -1.23 4.28
CA ILE A 135 15.74 -2.26 4.78
C ILE A 135 17.22 -1.84 4.72
N ASP A 136 17.69 -1.05 3.75
CA ASP A 136 19.13 -0.72 3.67
C ASP A 136 19.42 0.73 3.24
N GLY A 137 20.13 1.43 4.13
CA GLY A 137 21.00 2.52 3.75
C GLY A 137 22.20 1.99 2.99
N PHE A 138 22.10 1.83 1.67
CA PHE A 138 23.27 1.87 0.79
C PHE A 138 22.91 2.61 -0.51
N ALA A 139 23.58 3.73 -0.69
CA ALA A 139 23.78 4.39 -1.95
C ALA A 139 24.87 3.66 -2.75
N PRO A 140 24.89 3.82 -4.07
CA PRO A 140 26.00 4.55 -4.69
C PRO A 140 25.64 6.03 -4.89
#